data_AF-A0AAE0ZMF1-F1
#
_entry.id   AF-A0AAE0ZMF1-F1
#
_cell.length_a   1.000
_cell.length_b   1.000
_cell.length_c   1.000
_cell.angle_alpha   90.00
_cell.angle_beta   90.00
_cell.angle_gamma   90.00
#
_symmetry.space_group_name_H-M   'P 1'
#
loop_
_entity.id
_entity.type
_entity.pdbx_description
1 polymer ?
#
loop_
_entity_poly.entity_id
_entity_poly.type
_entity_poly.pdbx_seq_one_letter_code
_entity_poly.pdbx_strand_id
1 'polypeptide(L)'
;MSKERRCFHYMLLVFVFLNDVADFISDWLFFVDIDKMERGLVYGPPAASVWWAILIFSVIGTILFVMETVNMYYETTHPDPWVYSDILSMVVVWIEDIPQVIISLYLILCREEAISVFQLVKASVVIFGTIIRLIQVGVTYMKEIITHKHHRKVRIAIIIGTLLQTVASIAVFILSYTAPADSGIFFQEPKNLIEETFNNRKYFANVSVFVNHGEYFDIGGLRIHQNHGSHENRDIPVINWMRLDSIDHIMIAGKEDGVHFGLEYEADSSKGILKLAWWKKPDASGTNNAASSSWVTTGCFIVNQTQGTVSEVNTPLKCTQSAGFFTGKSRNAYITFRYISPGTFFRGQIFGDINFNMRLDSTEGGRRACRKVERYTNSLDETVDSSIPLRFQYFQTASHLPPQETAHFLTDSSQRENIRFFRSDGQDLLGIKDVWETGWIGCKSTGNLAPTMDEKLEISCSRDM
;
A
#
# COMPACT_ATOMS: atom_id res chain seq x y z
N MET A 1 27.53 -52.56 -9.32
CA MET A 1 26.23 -51.96 -9.72
C MET A 1 25.95 -52.27 -11.19
N SER A 2 24.75 -52.78 -11.52
CA SER A 2 24.28 -52.98 -12.90
C SER A 2 24.23 -51.63 -13.66
N LYS A 3 24.35 -51.67 -14.99
CA LYS A 3 24.36 -50.48 -15.86
C LYS A 3 23.08 -49.63 -15.69
N GLU A 4 21.94 -50.29 -15.49
CA GLU A 4 20.64 -49.66 -15.19
C GLU A 4 20.64 -48.89 -13.86
N ARG A 5 21.26 -49.43 -12.81
CA ARG A 5 21.37 -48.73 -11.51
C ARG A 5 22.23 -47.47 -11.59
N ARG A 6 23.24 -47.43 -12.46
CA ARG A 6 24.06 -46.21 -12.66
C ARG A 6 23.29 -45.14 -13.42
N CYS A 7 22.49 -45.54 -14.42
CA CYS A 7 21.64 -44.62 -15.18
C CYS A 7 20.59 -43.95 -14.29
N PHE A 8 19.88 -44.74 -13.47
CA PHE A 8 18.87 -44.21 -12.54
C PHE A 8 19.48 -43.24 -11.51
N HIS A 9 20.64 -43.59 -10.94
CA HIS A 9 21.34 -42.73 -9.99
C HIS A 9 21.78 -41.40 -10.61
N TYR A 10 22.31 -41.43 -11.85
CA TYR A 10 22.70 -40.23 -12.57
C TYR A 10 21.50 -39.34 -12.91
N MET A 11 20.37 -39.92 -13.34
CA MET A 11 19.15 -39.15 -13.57
C MET A 11 18.66 -38.46 -12.30
N LEU A 12 18.62 -39.17 -11.17
CA LEU A 12 18.19 -38.60 -9.89
C LEU A 12 19.08 -37.42 -9.48
N LEU A 13 20.40 -37.56 -9.65
CA LEU A 13 21.37 -36.51 -9.38
C LEU A 13 21.17 -35.27 -10.27
N VAL A 14 20.88 -35.46 -11.56
CA VAL A 14 20.54 -34.35 -12.47
C VAL A 14 19.24 -33.65 -12.06
N PHE A 15 18.21 -34.41 -11.65
CA PHE A 15 16.94 -33.83 -11.18
C PHE A 15 17.12 -33.03 -9.89
N VAL A 16 17.93 -33.51 -8.95
CA VAL A 16 18.27 -32.78 -7.73
C VAL A 16 18.98 -31.47 -8.09
N PHE A 17 20.02 -31.52 -8.91
CA PHE A 17 20.74 -30.32 -9.34
C PHE A 17 19.82 -29.29 -10.03
N LEU A 18 18.95 -29.72 -10.94
CA LEU A 18 18.01 -28.82 -11.61
C LEU A 18 17.02 -28.21 -10.62
N ASN A 19 16.58 -28.97 -9.61
CA ASN A 19 15.72 -28.46 -8.54
C ASN A 19 16.46 -27.41 -7.70
N ASP A 20 17.70 -27.66 -7.31
CA ASP A 20 18.48 -26.73 -6.48
C ASP A 20 18.81 -25.43 -7.25
N VAL A 21 19.07 -25.54 -8.56
CA VAL A 21 19.20 -24.35 -9.44
C VAL A 21 17.89 -23.57 -9.52
N ALA A 22 16.75 -24.26 -9.66
CA ALA A 22 15.45 -23.60 -9.72
C ALA A 22 15.11 -22.91 -8.40
N ASP A 23 15.45 -23.53 -7.27
CA ASP A 23 15.22 -23.00 -5.93
C ASP A 23 16.07 -21.74 -5.70
N PHE A 24 17.38 -21.82 -6.00
CA PHE A 24 18.30 -20.68 -5.99
C PHE A 24 17.79 -19.50 -6.83
N ILE A 25 17.33 -19.75 -8.06
CA ILE A 25 16.76 -18.69 -8.91
C ILE A 25 15.49 -18.12 -8.28
N SER A 26 14.62 -18.98 -7.76
CA SER A 26 13.34 -18.57 -7.17
C SER A 26 13.53 -17.70 -5.92
N ASP A 27 14.57 -17.95 -5.13
CA ASP A 27 14.94 -17.17 -3.95
C ASP A 27 15.31 -15.74 -4.29
N TRP A 28 16.18 -15.57 -5.28
CA TRP A 28 16.61 -14.25 -5.72
C TRP A 28 15.49 -13.50 -6.43
N LEU A 29 14.66 -14.20 -7.22
CA LEU A 29 13.48 -13.59 -7.83
C LEU A 29 12.48 -13.13 -6.75
N PHE A 30 12.26 -13.93 -5.73
CA PHE A 30 11.41 -13.57 -4.59
C PHE A 30 11.97 -12.35 -3.86
N PHE A 31 13.28 -12.31 -3.59
CA PHE A 31 13.92 -11.14 -2.98
C PHE A 31 13.77 -9.87 -3.84
N VAL A 32 14.06 -9.96 -5.15
CA VAL A 32 13.95 -8.82 -6.08
C VAL A 32 12.52 -8.30 -6.18
N ASP A 33 11.53 -9.19 -6.13
CA ASP A 33 10.13 -8.79 -6.13
C ASP A 33 9.78 -8.00 -4.87
N ILE A 34 10.20 -8.47 -3.70
CA ILE A 34 9.99 -7.77 -2.42
C ILE A 34 10.77 -6.44 -2.38
N ASP A 35 11.97 -6.39 -2.94
CA ASP A 35 12.80 -5.18 -2.98
C ASP A 35 12.22 -4.08 -3.87
N LYS A 36 11.56 -4.47 -4.97
CA LYS A 36 10.90 -3.55 -5.90
C LYS A 36 9.52 -3.09 -5.44
N MET A 37 9.04 -3.54 -4.28
CA MET A 37 7.76 -3.09 -3.74
C MET A 37 7.87 -1.65 -3.26
N GLU A 38 7.13 -0.78 -3.92
CA GLU A 38 7.00 0.63 -3.59
C GLU A 38 5.79 0.84 -2.67
N ARG A 39 5.74 2.02 -2.04
CA ARG A 39 4.57 2.43 -1.30
C ARG A 39 3.49 2.88 -2.28
N GLY A 40 2.32 2.25 -2.20
CA GLY A 40 1.09 2.71 -2.86
C GLY A 40 0.02 3.07 -1.83
N LEU A 41 -1.25 3.04 -2.22
CA LEU A 41 -2.39 3.38 -1.36
C LEU A 41 -2.43 2.53 -0.07
N VAL A 42 -2.82 1.25 -0.19
CA VAL A 42 -3.03 0.37 0.99
C VAL A 42 -1.78 -0.44 1.33
N TYR A 43 -0.98 -0.79 0.33
CA TYR A 43 0.19 -1.64 0.51
C TYR A 43 1.47 -0.86 0.26
N GLY A 44 2.49 -1.17 1.03
CA GLY A 44 3.86 -0.73 0.80
C GLY A 44 4.87 -1.85 1.08
N PRO A 45 6.17 -1.51 1.13
CA PRO A 45 7.21 -2.50 1.41
C PRO A 45 7.00 -3.12 2.80
N PRO A 46 7.41 -4.39 2.98
CA PRO A 46 7.31 -5.04 4.27
C PRO A 46 8.21 -4.36 5.32
N ALA A 47 8.02 -4.72 6.58
CA ALA A 47 8.89 -4.25 7.65
C ALA A 47 10.36 -4.56 7.34
N ALA A 48 11.26 -3.64 7.70
CA ALA A 48 12.69 -3.78 7.43
C ALA A 48 13.27 -5.10 7.97
N SER A 49 12.74 -5.61 9.09
CA SER A 49 13.12 -6.92 9.65
C SER A 49 12.81 -8.08 8.70
N VAL A 50 11.66 -8.06 8.03
CA VAL A 50 11.27 -9.11 7.07
C VAL A 50 12.13 -9.01 5.81
N TRP A 51 12.38 -7.79 5.32
CA TRP A 51 13.28 -7.57 4.17
C TRP A 51 14.69 -8.11 4.45
N TRP A 52 15.28 -7.77 5.61
CA TRP A 52 16.59 -8.27 6.00
C TRP A 52 16.60 -9.79 6.21
N ALA A 53 15.53 -10.35 6.78
CA ALA A 53 15.43 -11.80 6.95
C ALA A 53 15.46 -12.53 5.61
N ILE A 54 14.67 -12.08 4.61
CA ILE A 54 14.66 -12.68 3.27
C ILE A 54 16.06 -12.61 2.66
N LEU A 55 16.70 -11.44 2.69
CA LEU A 55 18.05 -11.26 2.16
C LEU A 55 19.06 -12.21 2.82
N ILE A 56 19.05 -12.30 4.16
CA ILE A 56 19.96 -13.17 4.91
C ILE A 56 19.75 -14.63 4.50
N PHE A 57 18.50 -15.09 4.44
CA PHE A 57 18.22 -16.47 4.05
C PHE A 57 18.56 -16.75 2.58
N SER A 58 18.38 -15.82 1.65
CA SER A 58 18.81 -15.99 0.26
C SER A 58 20.34 -16.05 0.11
N VAL A 59 21.09 -15.30 0.93
CA VAL A 59 22.56 -15.39 0.98
C VAL A 59 23.01 -16.74 1.57
N ILE A 60 22.39 -17.18 2.67
CA ILE A 60 22.65 -18.50 3.25
C ILE A 60 22.35 -19.59 2.23
N GLY A 61 21.22 -19.51 1.53
CA GLY A 61 20.84 -20.45 0.49
C GLY A 61 21.81 -20.50 -0.66
N THR A 62 22.33 -19.35 -1.08
CA THR A 62 23.41 -19.29 -2.08
C THR A 62 24.67 -20.05 -1.63
N ILE A 63 25.04 -19.94 -0.36
CA ILE A 63 26.19 -20.67 0.20
C ILE A 63 25.90 -22.17 0.24
N LEU A 64 24.70 -22.57 0.66
CA LEU A 64 24.28 -23.96 0.75
C LEU A 64 24.18 -24.61 -0.64
N PHE A 65 23.62 -23.92 -1.63
CA PHE A 65 23.60 -24.33 -3.03
C PHE A 65 25.01 -24.60 -3.59
N VAL A 66 25.98 -23.74 -3.29
CA VAL A 66 27.38 -23.95 -3.69
C VAL A 66 27.96 -25.18 -2.98
N MET A 67 27.70 -25.34 -1.69
CA MET A 67 28.14 -26.53 -0.94
C MET A 67 27.53 -27.82 -1.50
N GLU A 68 26.24 -27.83 -1.84
CA GLU A 68 25.55 -28.98 -2.45
C GLU A 68 26.10 -29.29 -3.83
N THR A 69 26.31 -28.27 -4.67
CA THR A 69 26.92 -28.43 -6.00
C THR A 69 28.33 -29.01 -5.90
N VAL A 70 29.17 -28.50 -5.00
CA VAL A 70 30.51 -29.02 -4.78
C VAL A 70 30.46 -30.44 -4.24
N ASN A 71 29.60 -30.74 -3.27
CA ASN A 71 29.46 -32.09 -2.72
C ASN A 71 28.99 -33.09 -3.78
N MET A 72 28.02 -32.70 -4.62
CA MET A 72 27.52 -33.49 -5.73
C MET A 72 28.61 -33.78 -6.78
N TYR A 73 29.43 -32.78 -7.09
CA TYR A 73 30.60 -32.96 -7.96
C TYR A 73 31.63 -33.93 -7.35
N TYR A 74 31.89 -33.82 -6.05
CA TYR A 74 32.78 -34.73 -5.32
C TYR A 74 32.25 -36.17 -5.33
N GLU A 75 30.97 -36.38 -5.04
CA GLU A 75 30.33 -37.71 -5.09
C GLU A 75 30.38 -38.36 -6.49
N THR A 76 30.39 -37.53 -7.53
CA THR A 76 30.48 -38.02 -8.91
C THR A 76 31.92 -38.40 -9.29
N THR A 77 32.92 -37.73 -8.73
CA THR A 77 34.33 -37.83 -9.15
C THR A 77 35.19 -38.67 -8.20
N HIS A 78 34.82 -38.77 -6.93
CA HIS A 78 35.57 -39.44 -5.88
C HIS A 78 34.70 -40.50 -5.18
N PRO A 79 35.31 -41.59 -4.67
CA PRO A 79 34.57 -42.65 -4.00
C PRO A 79 34.02 -42.23 -2.62
N ASP A 80 34.63 -41.21 -1.99
CA ASP A 80 34.22 -40.71 -0.67
C ASP A 80 33.61 -39.30 -0.80
N PRO A 81 32.43 -39.05 -0.21
CA PRO A 81 31.81 -37.72 -0.21
C PRO A 81 32.58 -36.75 0.70
N TRP A 82 32.58 -35.46 0.35
CA TRP A 82 33.20 -34.42 1.18
C TRP A 82 32.42 -34.21 2.49
N VAL A 83 31.08 -34.15 2.37
CA VAL A 83 30.14 -34.09 3.49
C VAL A 83 29.04 -35.12 3.22
N TYR A 84 28.52 -35.76 4.27
CA TYR A 84 27.38 -36.66 4.09
C TYR A 84 26.18 -35.90 3.49
N SER A 85 25.72 -36.32 2.31
CA SER A 85 24.56 -35.74 1.61
C SER A 85 23.32 -35.61 2.51
N ASP A 86 23.04 -36.61 3.36
CA ASP A 86 21.94 -36.57 4.34
C ASP A 86 22.07 -35.39 5.33
N ILE A 87 23.27 -35.06 5.79
CA ILE A 87 23.49 -33.96 6.74
C ILE A 87 23.34 -32.62 6.03
N LEU A 88 23.93 -32.48 4.85
CA LEU A 88 23.85 -31.25 4.06
C LEU A 88 22.40 -30.94 3.69
N SER A 89 21.65 -31.94 3.21
CA SER A 89 20.22 -31.81 2.91
C SER A 89 19.39 -31.46 4.15
N MET A 90 19.73 -32.01 5.33
CA MET A 90 19.08 -31.61 6.58
C MET A 90 19.32 -30.13 6.90
N VAL A 91 20.55 -29.64 6.69
CA VAL A 91 20.89 -28.23 6.93
C VAL A 91 20.10 -27.32 5.98
N VAL A 92 20.04 -27.65 4.68
CA VAL A 92 19.24 -26.93 3.69
C VAL A 92 17.77 -26.82 4.13
N VAL A 93 17.12 -27.95 4.40
CA VAL A 93 15.71 -27.95 4.80
C VAL A 93 15.43 -27.09 6.04
N TRP A 94 16.28 -27.20 7.07
CA TRP A 94 16.00 -26.55 8.36
C TRP A 94 16.48 -25.11 8.47
N ILE A 95 17.53 -24.72 7.74
CA ILE A 95 18.16 -23.40 7.86
C ILE A 95 17.75 -22.47 6.72
N GLU A 96 17.42 -23.00 5.55
CA GLU A 96 17.05 -22.22 4.37
C GLU A 96 15.55 -22.36 4.08
N ASP A 97 15.09 -23.56 3.73
CA ASP A 97 13.74 -23.77 3.19
C ASP A 97 12.65 -23.40 4.21
N ILE A 98 12.72 -23.97 5.43
CA ILE A 98 11.68 -23.77 6.45
C ILE A 98 11.54 -22.29 6.82
N PRO A 99 12.60 -21.55 7.19
CA PRO A 99 12.49 -20.12 7.49
C PRO A 99 11.92 -19.29 6.33
N GLN A 100 12.34 -19.54 5.09
CA GLN A 100 11.85 -18.80 3.93
C GLN A 100 10.37 -19.10 3.62
N VAL A 101 9.94 -20.36 3.76
CA VAL A 101 8.53 -20.73 3.59
C VAL A 101 7.67 -20.12 4.70
N ILE A 102 8.17 -20.07 5.95
CA ILE A 102 7.48 -19.39 7.06
C ILE A 102 7.32 -17.89 6.76
N ILE A 103 8.36 -17.22 6.26
CA ILE A 103 8.28 -15.81 5.87
C ILE A 103 7.27 -15.62 4.73
N SER A 104 7.28 -16.50 3.74
CA SER A 104 6.34 -16.47 2.62
C SER A 104 4.90 -16.61 3.10
N LEU A 105 4.64 -17.57 4.01
CA LEU A 105 3.33 -17.76 4.62
C LEU A 105 2.90 -16.54 5.45
N TYR A 106 3.81 -15.96 6.24
CA TYR A 106 3.54 -14.74 7.00
C TYR A 106 3.14 -13.57 6.09
N LEU A 107 3.84 -13.38 4.97
CA LEU A 107 3.53 -12.33 4.01
C LEU A 107 2.16 -12.52 3.37
N ILE A 108 1.79 -13.75 3.01
CA ILE A 108 0.46 -14.08 2.46
C ILE A 108 -0.63 -13.90 3.53
N LEU A 109 -0.35 -14.26 4.78
CA LEU A 109 -1.30 -14.03 5.87
C LEU A 109 -1.48 -12.53 6.17
N CYS A 110 -0.46 -11.70 5.96
CA CYS A 110 -0.54 -10.26 6.16
C CYS A 110 -1.05 -9.47 4.95
N ARG A 111 -0.97 -10.01 3.74
CA ARG A 111 -1.38 -9.31 2.52
C ARG A 111 -2.43 -10.15 1.82
N GLU A 112 -3.62 -9.58 1.67
CA GLU A 112 -4.69 -10.09 0.78
C GLU A 112 -4.33 -10.03 -0.71
N GLU A 113 -3.03 -9.99 -1.02
CA GLU A 113 -2.55 -9.87 -2.38
C GLU A 113 -2.65 -11.20 -3.10
N ALA A 114 -3.18 -11.10 -4.30
CA ALA A 114 -2.68 -11.63 -5.55
C ALA A 114 -1.18 -11.96 -5.64
N ILE A 115 -0.74 -12.94 -4.84
CA ILE A 115 0.55 -13.63 -4.80
C ILE A 115 1.52 -13.15 -5.90
N SER A 116 2.69 -12.72 -5.45
CA SER A 116 3.85 -12.66 -6.33
C SER A 116 3.98 -13.97 -7.10
N VAL A 117 3.93 -13.93 -8.44
CA VAL A 117 4.07 -15.13 -9.28
C VAL A 117 5.31 -15.93 -8.87
N PHE A 118 6.35 -15.26 -8.36
CA PHE A 118 7.56 -15.86 -7.84
C PHE A 118 7.36 -16.70 -6.57
N GLN A 119 6.47 -16.32 -5.66
CA GLN A 119 6.12 -17.15 -4.50
C GLN A 119 5.42 -18.45 -4.90
N LEU A 120 4.54 -18.40 -5.91
CA LEU A 120 3.87 -19.60 -6.43
C LEU A 120 4.85 -20.52 -7.17
N VAL A 121 5.73 -19.94 -7.98
CA VAL A 121 6.84 -20.69 -8.61
C VAL A 121 7.71 -21.34 -7.55
N LYS A 122 8.11 -20.61 -6.51
CA LYS A 122 8.89 -21.14 -5.39
C LYS A 122 8.17 -22.28 -4.67
N ALA A 123 6.91 -22.11 -4.29
CA ALA A 123 6.12 -23.18 -3.66
C ALA A 123 6.03 -24.43 -4.56
N SER A 124 5.94 -24.24 -5.87
CA SER A 124 5.92 -25.35 -6.84
C SER A 124 7.26 -26.09 -6.92
N VAL A 125 8.38 -25.33 -6.96
CA VAL A 125 9.74 -25.89 -6.92
C VAL A 125 9.95 -26.67 -5.62
N VAL A 126 9.56 -26.10 -4.48
CA VAL A 126 9.66 -26.76 -3.18
C VAL A 126 8.86 -28.07 -3.11
N ILE A 127 7.62 -28.09 -3.62
CA ILE A 127 6.80 -29.31 -3.66
C ILE A 127 7.48 -30.36 -4.55
N PHE A 128 7.98 -29.98 -5.72
CA PHE A 128 8.67 -30.87 -6.64
C PHE A 128 9.95 -31.44 -6.02
N GLY A 129 10.79 -30.59 -5.42
CA GLY A 129 11.98 -30.99 -4.68
C GLY A 129 11.68 -31.94 -3.53
N THR A 130 10.57 -31.71 -2.80
CA THR A 130 10.14 -32.61 -1.73
C THR A 130 9.78 -34.00 -2.25
N ILE A 131 9.08 -34.09 -3.39
CA ILE A 131 8.77 -35.38 -4.03
C ILE A 131 10.05 -36.13 -4.41
N ILE A 132 11.04 -35.43 -4.99
CA ILE A 132 12.33 -36.03 -5.33
C ILE A 132 13.05 -36.53 -4.08
N ARG A 133 13.14 -35.71 -3.03
CA ARG A 133 13.77 -36.08 -1.75
C ARG A 133 13.09 -37.29 -1.10
N LEU A 134 11.75 -37.37 -1.13
CA LEU A 134 11.00 -38.54 -0.63
C LEU A 134 11.30 -39.81 -1.43
N ILE A 135 11.39 -39.72 -2.76
CA ILE A 135 11.78 -40.85 -3.62
C ILE A 135 13.20 -41.31 -3.28
N GLN A 136 14.15 -40.37 -3.13
CA GLN A 136 15.54 -40.67 -2.79
C GLN A 136 15.65 -41.36 -1.42
N VAL A 137 14.97 -40.81 -0.40
CA VAL A 137 14.91 -41.43 0.94
C VAL A 137 14.28 -42.81 0.85
N GLY A 138 13.18 -42.99 0.11
CA GLY A 138 12.49 -44.28 -0.04
C GLY A 138 13.36 -45.36 -0.70
N VAL A 139 14.02 -45.02 -1.80
CA VAL A 139 14.96 -45.92 -2.51
C VAL A 139 16.15 -46.30 -1.63
N THR A 140 16.66 -45.34 -0.85
CA THR A 140 17.81 -45.55 0.03
C THR A 140 17.41 -46.35 1.28
N TYR A 141 16.22 -46.09 1.84
CA TYR A 141 15.68 -46.81 3.00
C TYR A 141 15.46 -48.29 2.71
N MET A 142 14.92 -48.64 1.54
CA MET A 142 14.79 -50.04 1.09
C MET A 142 16.15 -50.76 0.98
N LYS A 143 17.24 -50.01 0.78
CA LYS A 143 18.60 -50.54 0.65
C LYS A 143 19.33 -50.70 2.00
N GLU A 144 18.98 -49.91 3.01
CA GLU A 144 19.77 -49.74 4.24
C GLU A 144 19.09 -50.16 5.56
N ILE A 145 17.92 -50.80 5.50
CA ILE A 145 17.29 -51.48 6.66
C ILE A 145 18.25 -52.44 7.40
N ILE A 146 19.40 -52.78 6.81
CA ILE A 146 20.32 -53.81 7.27
C ILE A 146 21.50 -53.28 8.12
N THR A 147 21.93 -52.01 8.06
CA THR A 147 23.34 -51.72 8.44
C THR A 147 23.67 -50.67 9.52
N HIS A 148 22.99 -49.53 9.75
CA HIS A 148 23.47 -48.58 10.79
C HIS A 148 22.40 -47.73 11.53
N LYS A 149 22.48 -47.72 12.88
CA LYS A 149 21.57 -46.98 13.79
C LYS A 149 21.77 -45.45 13.81
N HIS A 150 22.95 -44.92 13.47
CA HIS A 150 23.27 -43.49 13.65
C HIS A 150 22.54 -42.58 12.65
N HIS A 151 22.36 -43.03 11.40
CA HIS A 151 21.65 -42.29 10.36
C HIS A 151 20.13 -42.18 10.57
N ARG A 152 19.56 -42.97 11.49
CA ARG A 152 18.11 -42.99 11.71
C ARG A 152 17.57 -41.65 12.22
N LYS A 153 18.30 -40.97 13.11
CA LYS A 153 17.84 -39.69 13.69
C LYS A 153 17.84 -38.57 12.64
N VAL A 154 18.91 -38.46 11.86
CA VAL A 154 19.05 -37.47 10.77
C VAL A 154 17.94 -37.67 9.73
N ARG A 155 17.67 -38.91 9.32
CA ARG A 155 16.60 -39.22 8.36
C ARG A 155 15.21 -38.87 8.87
N ILE A 156 14.92 -39.14 10.14
CA ILE A 156 13.66 -38.74 10.76
C ILE A 156 13.54 -37.21 10.75
N ALA A 157 14.61 -36.47 11.06
CA ALA A 157 14.59 -35.01 11.03
C ALA A 157 14.35 -34.45 9.62
N ILE A 158 14.93 -35.07 8.57
CA ILE A 158 14.66 -34.70 7.17
C ILE A 158 13.20 -34.98 6.81
N ILE A 159 12.66 -36.15 7.17
CA ILE A 159 11.26 -36.50 6.88
C ILE A 159 10.30 -35.52 7.57
N ILE A 160 10.58 -35.16 8.83
CA ILE A 160 9.76 -34.18 9.55
C ILE A 160 9.86 -32.80 8.90
N GLY A 161 11.08 -32.35 8.57
CA GLY A 161 11.29 -31.05 7.94
C GLY A 161 10.62 -30.95 6.57
N THR A 162 10.79 -31.96 5.72
CA THR A 162 10.15 -32.04 4.39
C THR A 162 8.62 -32.13 4.48
N LEU A 163 8.07 -32.86 5.46
CA LEU A 163 6.63 -32.89 5.70
C LEU A 163 6.10 -31.50 6.11
N LEU A 164 6.78 -30.83 7.03
CA LEU A 164 6.40 -29.48 7.48
C LEU A 164 6.45 -28.48 6.31
N GLN A 165 7.54 -28.51 5.54
CA GLN A 165 7.72 -27.70 4.33
C GLN A 165 6.63 -27.95 3.29
N THR A 166 6.23 -29.21 3.08
CA THR A 166 5.14 -29.57 2.17
C THR A 166 3.81 -29.01 2.65
N VAL A 167 3.48 -29.21 3.94
CA VAL A 167 2.23 -28.69 4.53
C VAL A 167 2.17 -27.18 4.41
N ALA A 168 3.28 -26.48 4.72
CA ALA A 168 3.35 -25.04 4.62
C ALA A 168 3.27 -24.55 3.16
N SER A 169 3.89 -25.25 2.21
CA SER A 169 3.82 -24.91 0.77
C SER A 169 2.42 -25.14 0.19
N ILE A 170 1.73 -26.21 0.62
CA ILE A 170 0.33 -26.44 0.29
C ILE A 170 -0.54 -25.36 0.92
N ALA A 171 -0.28 -24.94 2.16
CA ALA A 171 -1.00 -23.85 2.80
C ALA A 171 -0.80 -22.53 2.03
N VAL A 172 0.43 -22.22 1.62
CA VAL A 172 0.74 -21.11 0.73
C VAL A 172 -0.10 -21.20 -0.54
N PHE A 173 -0.13 -22.36 -1.20
CA PHE A 173 -0.90 -22.58 -2.42
C PHE A 173 -2.42 -22.49 -2.22
N ILE A 174 -2.97 -23.00 -1.12
CA ILE A 174 -4.42 -22.91 -0.86
C ILE A 174 -4.80 -21.46 -0.50
N LEU A 175 -4.07 -20.84 0.42
CA LEU A 175 -4.33 -19.47 0.86
C LEU A 175 -4.23 -18.48 -0.29
N SER A 176 -3.32 -18.76 -1.21
CA SER A 176 -3.16 -18.09 -2.50
C SER A 176 -4.42 -18.05 -3.37
N TYR A 177 -5.26 -19.10 -3.36
CA TYR A 177 -6.50 -19.15 -4.15
C TYR A 177 -7.76 -18.78 -3.37
N THR A 178 -7.61 -18.41 -2.10
CA THR A 178 -8.72 -18.06 -1.22
C THR A 178 -8.61 -16.60 -0.80
N ALA A 179 -9.73 -15.88 -0.83
CA ALA A 179 -9.81 -14.54 -0.26
C ALA A 179 -10.76 -14.53 0.94
N PRO A 180 -10.46 -13.74 1.99
CA PRO A 180 -11.40 -13.52 3.07
C PRO A 180 -12.59 -12.70 2.55
N ALA A 181 -13.80 -13.21 2.74
CA ALA A 181 -15.04 -12.46 2.51
C ALA A 181 -15.86 -12.39 3.79
N ASP A 182 -16.71 -11.36 3.91
CA ASP A 182 -17.53 -11.08 5.10
C ASP A 182 -18.47 -12.23 5.52
N SER A 183 -18.66 -13.25 4.66
CA SER A 183 -19.54 -14.40 4.91
C SER A 183 -18.90 -15.78 4.65
N GLY A 184 -17.58 -15.87 4.44
CA GLY A 184 -16.89 -17.17 4.27
C GLY A 184 -15.61 -17.11 3.44
N ILE A 185 -15.12 -18.30 3.05
CA ILE A 185 -13.99 -18.46 2.13
C ILE A 185 -14.51 -18.36 0.70
N PHE A 186 -14.11 -17.32 -0.04
CA PHE A 186 -14.38 -17.25 -1.47
C PHE A 186 -13.17 -17.74 -2.25
N PHE A 187 -13.39 -18.67 -3.17
CA PHE A 187 -12.42 -19.02 -4.19
C PHE A 187 -12.43 -17.93 -5.25
N GLN A 188 -11.31 -17.21 -5.40
CA GLN A 188 -11.13 -16.36 -6.56
C GLN A 188 -10.78 -17.27 -7.74
N GLU A 189 -11.70 -17.42 -8.69
CA GLU A 189 -11.38 -18.01 -9.98
C GLU A 189 -10.49 -17.03 -10.75
N PRO A 190 -9.20 -17.31 -10.99
CA PRO A 190 -8.35 -16.41 -11.74
C PRO A 190 -8.84 -16.38 -13.19
N LYS A 191 -9.33 -15.23 -13.65
CA LYS A 191 -9.70 -15.05 -15.07
C LYS A 191 -8.47 -14.99 -15.97
N ASN A 192 -7.34 -14.54 -15.41
CA ASN A 192 -5.99 -14.65 -15.97
C ASN A 192 -5.01 -14.81 -14.79
N LEU A 193 -3.87 -15.49 -14.99
CA LEU A 193 -2.78 -15.65 -14.00
C LEU A 193 -2.16 -14.31 -13.53
N ILE A 194 -2.64 -13.18 -14.09
CA ILE A 194 -2.08 -11.84 -13.98
C ILE A 194 -3.17 -10.79 -13.65
N GLU A 195 -4.47 -11.08 -13.85
CA GLU A 195 -5.56 -10.10 -13.58
C GLU A 195 -6.27 -10.37 -12.25
N GLU A 196 -5.73 -9.67 -11.26
CA GLU A 196 -6.29 -9.33 -9.96
C GLU A 196 -7.67 -8.65 -9.94
N THR A 197 -8.79 -9.32 -9.62
CA THR A 197 -9.98 -8.57 -9.20
C THR A 197 -9.91 -8.28 -7.70
N PHE A 198 -9.30 -7.16 -7.33
CA PHE A 198 -9.28 -6.71 -5.94
C PHE A 198 -10.65 -6.20 -5.49
N ASN A 199 -11.03 -6.46 -4.23
CA ASN A 199 -12.20 -5.85 -3.62
C ASN A 199 -11.89 -4.40 -3.22
N ASN A 200 -11.82 -3.51 -4.21
CA ASN A 200 -11.58 -2.07 -4.02
C ASN A 200 -12.54 -1.46 -2.99
N ARG A 201 -13.77 -1.99 -2.91
CA ARG A 201 -14.80 -1.50 -1.98
C ARG A 201 -14.44 -1.74 -0.52
N LYS A 202 -13.71 -2.82 -0.19
CA LYS A 202 -13.28 -3.08 1.20
C LYS A 202 -12.39 -1.95 1.72
N TYR A 203 -11.46 -1.46 0.90
CA TYR A 203 -10.47 -0.48 1.32
C TYR A 203 -10.88 0.96 1.07
N PHE A 204 -11.60 1.25 -0.02
CA PHE A 204 -11.84 2.62 -0.45
C PHE A 204 -13.25 3.14 -0.09
N ALA A 205 -14.13 2.29 0.45
CA ALA A 205 -15.45 2.72 0.90
C ALA A 205 -15.36 3.81 1.98
N ASN A 206 -16.00 4.94 1.69
CA ASN A 206 -16.01 6.15 2.53
C ASN A 206 -14.62 6.73 2.82
N VAL A 207 -13.60 6.38 2.03
CA VAL A 207 -12.27 6.97 2.14
C VAL A 207 -12.14 8.14 1.17
N SER A 208 -11.68 9.27 1.68
CA SER A 208 -11.53 10.50 0.91
C SER A 208 -10.20 11.18 1.24
N VAL A 209 -9.78 12.05 0.33
CA VAL A 209 -8.68 12.98 0.58
C VAL A 209 -9.24 14.19 1.33
N PHE A 210 -8.62 14.53 2.44
CA PHE A 210 -8.94 15.71 3.23
C PHE A 210 -7.80 16.71 3.19
N VAL A 211 -8.14 17.99 3.30
CA VAL A 211 -7.19 19.09 3.40
C VAL A 211 -7.36 19.83 4.73
N ASN A 212 -6.24 20.23 5.32
CA ASN A 212 -6.18 21.14 6.45
C ASN A 212 -5.34 22.37 6.07
N HIS A 213 -5.76 23.55 6.54
CA HIS A 213 -4.98 24.78 6.43
C HIS A 213 -4.40 25.13 7.81
N GLY A 214 -3.09 24.90 8.00
CA GLY A 214 -2.46 24.91 9.32
C GLY A 214 -2.57 26.25 10.08
N GLU A 215 -2.67 27.37 9.36
CA GLU A 215 -2.81 28.69 9.98
C GLU A 215 -4.26 29.11 10.26
N TYR A 216 -5.25 28.51 9.60
CA TYR A 216 -6.61 29.08 9.56
C TYR A 216 -7.71 28.14 10.01
N PHE A 217 -7.51 26.83 9.95
CA PHE A 217 -8.56 25.87 10.32
C PHE A 217 -8.53 25.53 11.81
N ASP A 218 -7.41 25.75 12.51
CA ASP A 218 -7.21 25.32 13.90
C ASP A 218 -7.00 26.49 14.88
N ILE A 219 -7.57 27.66 14.58
CA ILE A 219 -7.41 28.89 15.38
C ILE A 219 -8.71 29.38 16.05
N GLY A 220 -8.58 30.16 17.11
CA GLY A 220 -9.71 30.81 17.79
C GLY A 220 -10.73 29.81 18.35
N GLY A 221 -12.02 30.07 18.12
CA GLY A 221 -13.13 29.20 18.50
C GLY A 221 -13.21 27.88 17.70
N LEU A 222 -12.38 27.71 16.66
CA LEU A 222 -12.21 26.41 15.98
C LEU A 222 -11.22 25.50 16.72
N ARG A 223 -10.40 26.03 17.62
CA ARG A 223 -9.45 25.25 18.40
C ARG A 223 -10.21 24.45 19.46
N ILE A 224 -10.11 23.13 19.37
CA ILE A 224 -10.78 22.23 20.30
C ILE A 224 -9.82 21.93 21.44
N HIS A 225 -10.16 22.40 22.64
CA HIS A 225 -9.50 21.96 23.86
C HIS A 225 -10.13 20.63 24.28
N GLN A 226 -9.39 19.53 24.22
CA GLN A 226 -9.81 18.30 24.88
C GLN A 226 -9.77 18.54 26.39
N ASN A 227 -10.92 18.46 27.06
CA ASN A 227 -10.96 18.42 28.51
C ASN A 227 -10.45 17.05 28.97
N HIS A 228 -9.27 17.04 29.59
CA HIS A 228 -8.65 15.86 30.19
C HIS A 228 -9.64 15.12 31.11
N GLY A 229 -10.06 13.95 30.68
CA GLY A 229 -10.71 12.94 31.50
C GLY A 229 -10.16 11.58 31.13
N SER A 230 -9.33 11.03 32.01
CA SER A 230 -8.74 9.68 32.00
C SER A 230 -7.45 9.46 31.18
N HIS A 231 -6.58 8.70 31.83
CA HIS A 231 -5.16 8.50 31.62
C HIS A 231 -4.81 7.76 30.31
N GLU A 232 -3.61 8.07 29.79
CA GLU A 232 -2.69 7.12 29.14
C GLU A 232 -2.77 6.88 27.62
N ASN A 233 -3.17 7.87 26.82
CA ASN A 233 -2.76 7.88 25.40
C ASN A 233 -2.41 9.29 24.95
N ARG A 234 -1.29 9.41 24.22
CA ARG A 234 -0.67 10.68 23.78
C ARG A 234 -1.72 11.66 23.26
N ASP A 235 -1.66 12.90 23.74
CA ASP A 235 -2.50 14.03 23.32
C ASP A 235 -2.30 14.33 21.83
N ILE A 236 -3.01 13.61 20.94
CA ILE A 236 -3.07 13.96 19.52
C ILE A 236 -4.02 15.16 19.42
N PRO A 237 -3.54 16.34 18.99
CA PRO A 237 -4.41 17.50 18.84
C PRO A 237 -5.53 17.17 17.84
N VAL A 238 -6.78 17.49 18.19
CA VAL A 238 -7.89 17.38 17.24
C VAL A 238 -7.71 18.46 16.18
N ILE A 239 -7.58 18.03 14.92
CA ILE A 239 -7.37 18.90 13.76
C ILE A 239 -8.66 18.98 12.96
N ASN A 240 -8.95 20.16 12.44
CA ASN A 240 -10.09 20.41 11.56
C ASN A 240 -9.71 20.15 10.10
N TRP A 241 -10.57 19.41 9.40
CA TRP A 241 -10.36 18.95 8.04
C TRP A 241 -11.55 19.31 7.14
N MET A 242 -11.23 19.64 5.90
CA MET A 242 -12.18 19.84 4.81
C MET A 242 -12.02 18.71 3.80
N ARG A 243 -13.11 18.07 3.37
CA ARG A 243 -13.07 16.98 2.40
C ARG A 243 -12.84 17.54 0.99
N LEU A 244 -11.92 16.93 0.23
CA LEU A 244 -11.67 17.28 -1.17
C LEU A 244 -12.51 16.45 -2.12
N ASP A 245 -12.24 15.15 -2.16
CA ASP A 245 -12.91 14.19 -3.03
C ASP A 245 -12.70 12.76 -2.51
N SER A 246 -13.52 11.82 -2.98
CA SER A 246 -13.33 10.41 -2.67
C SER A 246 -12.15 9.81 -3.43
N ILE A 247 -11.49 8.83 -2.83
CA ILE A 247 -10.43 8.08 -3.51
C ILE A 247 -10.98 7.40 -4.77
N ASP A 248 -12.19 6.81 -4.68
CA ASP A 248 -12.85 6.17 -5.83
C ASP A 248 -13.02 7.11 -7.02
N HIS A 249 -13.46 8.35 -6.77
CA HIS A 249 -13.61 9.35 -7.83
C HIS A 249 -12.25 9.70 -8.46
N ILE A 250 -11.22 9.93 -7.64
CA ILE A 250 -9.86 10.25 -8.13
C ILE A 250 -9.26 9.08 -8.93
N MET A 251 -9.51 7.84 -8.52
CA MET A 251 -9.02 6.65 -9.24
C MET A 251 -9.68 6.48 -10.61
N ILE A 252 -10.94 6.89 -10.76
CA ILE A 252 -11.69 6.79 -12.02
C ILE A 252 -11.33 7.97 -12.94
N ALA A 253 -11.47 9.20 -12.45
CA ALA A 253 -11.26 10.42 -13.25
C ALA A 253 -9.78 10.76 -13.46
N GLY A 254 -8.91 10.37 -12.53
CA GLY A 254 -7.50 10.77 -12.50
C GLY A 254 -6.54 9.94 -13.34
N LYS A 255 -7.01 9.02 -14.18
CA LYS A 255 -6.16 8.15 -15.03
C LYS A 255 -5.56 8.86 -16.25
N GLU A 256 -6.29 9.82 -16.84
CA GLU A 256 -5.88 10.50 -18.07
C GLU A 256 -5.32 11.90 -17.75
N ASP A 257 -6.21 12.87 -17.53
CA ASP A 257 -5.84 14.28 -17.36
C ASP A 257 -5.59 14.68 -15.90
N GLY A 258 -5.96 13.83 -14.95
CA GLY A 258 -5.95 14.16 -13.52
C GLY A 258 -7.21 14.91 -13.09
N VAL A 259 -7.40 15.01 -11.77
CA VAL A 259 -8.50 15.77 -11.17
C VAL A 259 -7.95 17.09 -10.64
N HIS A 260 -8.50 18.20 -11.12
CA HIS A 260 -8.00 19.54 -10.80
C HIS A 260 -8.90 20.28 -9.83
N PHE A 261 -8.27 20.87 -8.82
CA PHE A 261 -8.90 21.60 -7.74
C PHE A 261 -8.27 22.97 -7.52
N GLY A 262 -9.08 23.92 -7.07
CA GLY A 262 -8.66 25.27 -6.75
C GLY A 262 -9.24 25.69 -5.41
N LEU A 263 -8.40 26.11 -4.49
CA LEU A 263 -8.80 26.73 -3.23
C LEU A 263 -8.53 28.22 -3.32
N GLU A 264 -9.57 29.05 -3.32
CA GLU A 264 -9.42 30.48 -3.11
C GLU A 264 -9.78 30.83 -1.68
N TYR A 265 -8.93 31.60 -1.03
CA TYR A 265 -9.15 32.00 0.35
C TYR A 265 -8.67 33.42 0.64
N GLU A 266 -9.38 34.09 1.55
CA GLU A 266 -9.03 35.42 2.04
C GLU A 266 -9.38 35.52 3.52
N ALA A 267 -8.37 35.83 4.32
CA ALA A 267 -8.53 36.05 5.76
C ALA A 267 -8.67 37.54 6.06
N ASP A 268 -9.73 37.91 6.79
CA ASP A 268 -9.88 39.20 7.45
C ASP A 268 -9.56 39.02 8.93
N SER A 269 -8.26 39.12 9.26
CA SER A 269 -7.76 38.94 10.63
C SER A 269 -8.37 39.94 11.63
N SER A 270 -8.85 41.10 11.16
CA SER A 270 -9.45 42.11 12.04
C SER A 270 -10.83 41.70 12.55
N LYS A 271 -11.55 40.87 11.78
CA LYS A 271 -12.87 40.35 12.11
C LYS A 271 -12.86 38.87 12.49
N GLY A 272 -11.72 38.19 12.35
CA GLY A 272 -11.59 36.75 12.52
C GLY A 272 -12.47 35.97 11.54
N ILE A 273 -12.58 36.46 10.30
CA ILE A 273 -13.39 35.84 9.25
C ILE A 273 -12.46 35.31 8.17
N LEU A 274 -12.68 34.07 7.75
CA LEU A 274 -12.04 33.46 6.61
C LEU A 274 -13.08 33.17 5.54
N LYS A 275 -12.88 33.74 4.34
CA LYS A 275 -13.69 33.45 3.16
C LYS A 275 -13.01 32.36 2.36
N LEU A 276 -13.77 31.36 1.94
CA LEU A 276 -13.29 30.22 1.16
C LEU A 276 -14.17 30.01 -0.06
N ALA A 277 -13.57 29.68 -1.20
CA ALA A 277 -14.26 29.16 -2.37
C ALA A 277 -13.51 27.96 -2.94
N TRP A 278 -14.27 26.89 -3.20
CA TRP A 278 -13.74 25.67 -3.79
C TRP A 278 -14.10 25.60 -5.27
N TRP A 279 -13.11 25.25 -6.07
CA TRP A 279 -13.19 25.16 -7.51
C TRP A 279 -12.81 23.76 -7.95
N LYS A 280 -13.56 23.20 -8.89
CA LYS A 280 -13.27 21.93 -9.54
C LYS A 280 -13.34 22.12 -11.05
N LYS A 281 -12.38 21.57 -11.79
CA LYS A 281 -12.48 21.47 -13.24
C LYS A 281 -13.36 20.26 -13.58
N PRO A 282 -14.40 20.40 -14.42
CA PRO A 282 -15.23 19.26 -14.82
C PRO A 282 -14.38 18.18 -15.50
N ASP A 283 -14.71 16.91 -15.25
CA ASP A 283 -14.03 15.78 -15.90
C ASP A 283 -14.31 15.81 -17.40
N ALA A 284 -13.31 15.51 -18.23
CA ALA A 284 -13.44 15.50 -19.69
C ALA A 284 -14.25 14.29 -20.23
N SER A 285 -14.82 13.45 -19.36
CA SER A 285 -15.35 12.14 -19.74
C SER A 285 -16.79 12.21 -20.29
N GLY A 286 -16.93 11.94 -21.59
CA GLY A 286 -17.86 10.91 -22.03
C GLY A 286 -19.24 11.28 -22.59
N THR A 287 -19.53 12.54 -22.97
CA THR A 287 -20.63 12.79 -23.92
C THR A 287 -20.21 13.79 -24.99
N ASN A 288 -20.62 13.55 -26.24
CA ASN A 288 -20.25 14.29 -27.46
C ASN A 288 -20.67 15.77 -27.51
N ASN A 289 -20.92 16.40 -26.36
CA ASN A 289 -21.20 17.82 -26.25
C ASN A 289 -19.99 18.45 -25.55
N ALA A 290 -19.24 19.27 -26.29
CA ALA A 290 -18.06 20.01 -25.87
C ALA A 290 -18.03 20.25 -24.34
N ALA A 291 -17.25 19.43 -23.63
CA ALA A 291 -17.01 19.60 -22.21
C ALA A 291 -16.41 21.00 -22.03
N SER A 292 -17.14 21.87 -21.32
CA SER A 292 -16.63 23.19 -20.97
C SER A 292 -15.37 22.99 -20.13
N SER A 293 -14.20 23.34 -20.68
CA SER A 293 -12.90 23.28 -20.01
C SER A 293 -12.75 24.26 -18.85
N SER A 294 -13.79 25.06 -18.59
CA SER A 294 -13.84 26.12 -17.59
C SER A 294 -13.99 25.58 -16.17
N TRP A 295 -13.24 26.15 -15.24
CA TRP A 295 -13.38 25.89 -13.81
C TRP A 295 -14.78 26.26 -13.30
N VAL A 296 -15.34 25.42 -12.44
CA VAL A 296 -16.65 25.64 -11.81
C VAL A 296 -16.47 25.74 -10.30
N THR A 297 -17.12 26.71 -9.66
CA THR A 297 -17.17 26.82 -8.21
C THR A 297 -18.19 25.83 -7.66
N THR A 298 -17.75 24.91 -6.80
CA THR A 298 -18.64 23.89 -6.21
C THR A 298 -19.23 24.35 -4.88
N GLY A 299 -18.58 25.29 -4.18
CA GLY A 299 -19.07 25.80 -2.91
C GLY A 299 -18.31 27.03 -2.42
N CYS A 300 -18.97 27.84 -1.60
CA CYS A 300 -18.38 28.99 -0.95
C CYS A 300 -18.80 29.09 0.50
N PHE A 301 -17.84 29.45 1.34
CA PHE A 301 -18.01 29.38 2.77
C PHE A 301 -17.45 30.62 3.43
N ILE A 302 -18.13 31.07 4.49
CA ILE A 302 -17.64 32.06 5.43
C ILE A 302 -17.43 31.33 6.75
N VAL A 303 -16.17 31.26 7.17
CA VAL A 303 -15.75 30.66 8.43
C VAL A 303 -15.51 31.78 9.43
N ASN A 304 -16.31 31.81 10.51
CA ASN A 304 -16.07 32.70 11.63
C ASN A 304 -15.14 31.99 12.62
N GLN A 305 -13.85 32.35 12.58
CA GLN A 305 -12.81 31.76 13.41
C GLN A 305 -12.96 32.13 14.89
N THR A 306 -13.66 33.22 15.22
CA THR A 306 -13.91 33.60 16.62
C THR A 306 -15.02 32.76 17.24
N GLN A 307 -16.09 32.50 16.48
CA GLN A 307 -17.26 31.74 16.93
C GLN A 307 -17.15 30.24 16.66
N GLY A 308 -16.21 29.82 15.80
CA GLY A 308 -16.05 28.42 15.40
C GLY A 308 -17.14 27.92 14.46
N THR A 309 -17.81 28.81 13.72
CA THR A 309 -18.95 28.47 12.86
C THR A 309 -18.58 28.57 11.38
N VAL A 310 -19.18 27.68 10.56
CA VAL A 310 -19.08 27.73 9.10
C VAL A 310 -20.47 28.01 8.53
N SER A 311 -20.54 28.90 7.54
CA SER A 311 -21.80 29.20 6.85
C SER A 311 -21.58 29.11 5.34
N GLU A 312 -22.50 28.47 4.64
CA GLU A 312 -22.48 28.37 3.19
C GLU A 312 -23.19 29.57 2.56
N VAL A 313 -22.60 30.10 1.48
CA VAL A 313 -23.23 31.16 0.70
C VAL A 313 -24.21 30.51 -0.28
N ASN A 314 -25.51 30.73 -0.07
CA ASN A 314 -26.65 30.11 -0.81
C ASN A 314 -26.61 30.14 -2.36
N THR A 315 -25.63 30.80 -2.98
CA THR A 315 -25.44 30.81 -4.43
C THR A 315 -23.94 30.84 -4.78
N PRO A 316 -23.31 29.70 -5.09
CA PRO A 316 -21.88 29.61 -5.41
C PRO A 316 -21.46 30.49 -6.59
N LEU A 317 -22.33 30.62 -7.61
CA LEU A 317 -22.18 31.55 -8.73
C LEU A 317 -22.05 33.03 -8.29
N LYS A 318 -22.54 33.39 -7.10
CA LYS A 318 -22.36 34.75 -6.59
C LYS A 318 -20.97 34.98 -6.03
N CYS A 319 -20.22 33.98 -5.58
CA CYS A 319 -18.87 34.25 -5.05
C CYS A 319 -17.89 34.69 -6.15
N THR A 320 -18.19 34.29 -7.39
CA THR A 320 -17.40 34.59 -8.59
C THR A 320 -17.84 35.88 -9.27
N GLN A 321 -19.13 36.21 -9.22
CA GLN A 321 -19.73 37.37 -9.91
C GLN A 321 -20.10 38.54 -8.99
N SER A 322 -20.24 38.32 -7.68
CA SER A 322 -20.49 39.43 -6.75
C SER A 322 -19.17 40.19 -6.54
N ALA A 323 -19.09 41.35 -7.19
CA ALA A 323 -18.07 42.33 -6.92
C ALA A 323 -17.99 42.57 -5.40
N GLY A 324 -16.93 42.06 -4.76
CA GLY A 324 -16.67 42.28 -3.34
C GLY A 324 -16.72 41.06 -2.41
N PHE A 325 -17.01 39.84 -2.88
CA PHE A 325 -16.84 38.66 -2.00
C PHE A 325 -15.37 38.49 -1.62
N PHE A 326 -14.49 38.34 -2.61
CA PHE A 326 -13.05 38.49 -2.41
C PHE A 326 -12.62 39.93 -2.69
N THR A 327 -11.86 40.54 -1.77
CA THR A 327 -11.07 41.72 -2.05
C THR A 327 -9.78 41.23 -2.71
N GLY A 328 -9.21 41.91 -3.71
CA GLY A 328 -8.14 41.39 -4.58
C GLY A 328 -6.84 40.85 -3.92
N LYS A 329 -6.80 40.78 -2.58
CA LYS A 329 -5.84 40.12 -1.69
C LYS A 329 -6.09 38.61 -1.49
N SER A 330 -7.07 38.00 -2.16
CA SER A 330 -7.27 36.55 -2.11
C SER A 330 -6.02 35.78 -2.56
N ARG A 331 -5.80 34.63 -1.94
CA ARG A 331 -4.75 33.66 -2.30
C ARG A 331 -5.41 32.44 -2.94
N ASN A 332 -4.72 31.87 -3.92
CA ASN A 332 -5.18 30.67 -4.61
C ASN A 332 -4.18 29.54 -4.45
N ALA A 333 -4.67 28.33 -4.17
CA ALA A 333 -3.92 27.10 -4.31
C ALA A 333 -4.54 26.27 -5.43
N TYR A 334 -3.71 25.87 -6.40
CA TYR A 334 -4.09 25.00 -7.52
C TYR A 334 -3.50 23.62 -7.26
N ILE A 335 -4.35 22.62 -7.16
CA ILE A 335 -3.99 21.26 -6.79
C ILE A 335 -4.43 20.34 -7.93
N THR A 336 -3.57 19.40 -8.32
CA THR A 336 -3.95 18.36 -9.28
C THR A 336 -3.60 17.01 -8.69
N PHE A 337 -4.54 16.08 -8.73
CA PHE A 337 -4.34 14.68 -8.37
C PHE A 337 -4.31 13.82 -9.63
N ARG A 338 -3.39 12.85 -9.67
CA ARG A 338 -3.29 11.86 -10.74
C ARG A 338 -3.19 10.49 -10.13
N TYR A 339 -4.01 9.56 -10.61
CA TYR A 339 -3.93 8.17 -10.19
C TYR A 339 -2.93 7.41 -11.06
N ILE A 340 -1.95 6.79 -10.43
CA ILE A 340 -0.99 5.90 -11.08
C ILE A 340 -1.51 4.48 -10.92
N SER A 341 -1.80 3.81 -12.03
CA SER A 341 -2.24 2.42 -12.02
C SER A 341 -1.13 1.46 -11.63
N PRO A 342 -1.45 0.30 -11.03
CA PRO A 342 -0.49 -0.75 -10.75
C PRO A 342 0.31 -1.18 -11.99
N GLY A 343 1.60 -1.49 -11.79
CA GLY A 343 2.46 -2.07 -12.82
C GLY A 343 2.05 -3.51 -13.20
N THR A 344 2.41 -3.95 -14.40
CA THR A 344 1.93 -5.24 -14.96
C THR A 344 2.82 -6.44 -14.65
N PHE A 345 4.13 -6.27 -14.45
CA PHE A 345 5.08 -7.39 -14.29
C PHE A 345 5.81 -7.39 -12.94
N PHE A 346 6.31 -6.24 -12.50
CA PHE A 346 6.73 -6.00 -11.11
C PHE A 346 5.72 -5.03 -10.52
N ARG A 347 4.84 -5.53 -9.66
CA ARG A 347 3.78 -4.71 -9.04
C ARG A 347 4.39 -3.84 -7.94
N GLY A 348 5.10 -2.78 -8.35
CA GLY A 348 5.66 -1.80 -7.41
C GLY A 348 4.56 -1.26 -6.49
N GLN A 349 3.38 -0.94 -7.03
CA GLN A 349 2.24 -0.44 -6.28
C GLN A 349 0.98 -1.24 -6.59
N ILE A 350 0.49 -2.07 -5.66
CA ILE A 350 -0.58 -3.06 -5.90
C ILE A 350 -1.94 -2.42 -6.24
N PHE A 351 -2.32 -1.40 -5.47
CA PHE A 351 -3.52 -0.60 -5.75
C PHE A 351 -3.21 0.66 -6.53
N GLY A 352 -1.98 0.80 -7.03
CA GLY A 352 -1.48 2.07 -7.50
C GLY A 352 -1.26 3.09 -6.37
N ASP A 353 -1.13 4.34 -6.75
CA ASP A 353 -1.00 5.47 -5.84
C ASP A 353 -1.71 6.71 -6.38
N ILE A 354 -2.03 7.65 -5.50
CA ILE A 354 -2.50 8.97 -5.91
C ILE A 354 -1.35 9.95 -5.72
N ASN A 355 -0.83 10.41 -6.85
CA ASN A 355 0.14 11.48 -6.87
C ASN A 355 -0.57 12.83 -6.92
N PHE A 356 0.08 13.86 -6.39
CA PHE A 356 -0.42 15.22 -6.48
C PHE A 356 0.70 16.21 -6.71
N ASN A 357 0.33 17.37 -7.24
CA ASN A 357 1.19 18.54 -7.23
C ASN A 357 0.37 19.76 -6.83
N MET A 358 1.05 20.84 -6.46
CA MET A 358 0.40 22.07 -6.04
C MET A 358 1.19 23.30 -6.47
N ARG A 359 0.46 24.35 -6.85
CA ARG A 359 1.00 25.69 -7.05
C ARG A 359 0.20 26.71 -6.24
N LEU A 360 0.90 27.72 -5.74
CA LEU A 360 0.32 28.78 -4.94
C LEU A 360 0.46 30.11 -5.68
N ASP A 361 -0.61 30.90 -5.71
CA ASP A 361 -0.53 32.29 -6.14
C ASP A 361 0.13 33.10 -5.02
N SER A 362 1.31 33.64 -5.32
CA SER A 362 2.02 34.58 -4.47
C SER A 362 1.99 35.97 -5.08
N THR A 363 1.62 36.98 -4.30
CA THR A 363 1.81 38.40 -4.67
C THR A 363 3.18 38.86 -4.19
N GLU A 364 4.22 38.55 -4.96
CA GLU A 364 5.57 39.09 -4.76
C GLU A 364 5.78 40.33 -5.64
N GLY A 365 6.17 41.45 -5.03
CA GLY A 365 6.47 42.69 -5.77
C GLY A 365 5.27 43.34 -6.50
N GLY A 366 4.03 43.05 -6.10
CA GLY A 366 2.81 43.61 -6.71
C GLY A 366 2.36 42.92 -8.00
N ARG A 367 3.02 41.84 -8.43
CA ARG A 367 2.56 40.95 -9.51
C ARG A 367 2.13 39.60 -8.93
N ARG A 368 1.04 39.02 -9.44
CA ARG A 368 0.66 37.64 -9.11
C ARG A 368 1.62 36.69 -9.82
N ALA A 369 2.40 35.96 -9.06
CA ALA A 369 3.32 34.94 -9.52
C ALA A 369 2.81 33.55 -9.07
N CYS A 370 2.78 32.61 -10.01
CA CYS A 370 2.41 31.22 -9.77
C CYS A 370 3.64 30.46 -9.27
N ARG A 371 3.74 30.25 -7.96
CA ARG A 371 4.89 29.61 -7.32
C ARG A 371 4.68 28.09 -7.23
N LYS A 372 5.69 27.34 -7.66
CA LYS A 372 5.75 25.88 -7.47
C LYS A 372 6.04 25.56 -6.01
N VAL A 373 5.34 24.57 -5.46
CA VAL A 373 5.72 23.94 -4.19
C VAL A 373 6.78 22.89 -4.51
N GLU A 374 7.93 22.90 -3.85
CA GLU A 374 9.07 22.02 -4.15
C GLU A 374 9.40 21.03 -3.02
N ARG A 375 8.84 21.23 -1.81
CA ARG A 375 9.12 20.36 -0.66
C ARG A 375 7.88 20.17 0.20
N TYR A 376 7.07 19.19 -0.14
CA TYR A 376 5.91 18.80 0.68
C TYR A 376 6.26 17.57 1.51
N THR A 377 5.98 17.62 2.81
CA THR A 377 6.11 16.46 3.69
C THR A 377 4.72 15.91 4.02
N ASN A 378 4.60 14.58 3.97
CA ASN A 378 3.37 13.84 4.23
C ASN A 378 3.16 13.50 5.72
N SER A 379 4.05 13.97 6.60
CA SER A 379 3.99 13.74 8.04
C SER A 379 3.18 14.82 8.75
N LEU A 380 2.24 14.41 9.61
CA LEU A 380 1.51 15.33 10.49
C LEU A 380 2.41 16.00 11.54
N ASP A 381 3.49 15.31 11.91
CA ASP A 381 4.39 15.64 13.03
C ASP A 381 5.58 16.50 12.62
N GLU A 382 5.88 16.58 11.32
CA GLU A 382 6.94 17.48 10.85
C GLU A 382 6.38 18.90 10.78
N THR A 383 7.09 19.83 11.42
CA THR A 383 6.78 21.27 11.36
C THR A 383 6.74 21.69 9.91
N VAL A 384 5.52 21.80 9.39
CA VAL A 384 5.24 22.33 8.06
C VAL A 384 6.01 23.63 7.93
N ASP A 385 6.89 23.67 6.93
CA ASP A 385 7.50 24.92 6.52
C ASP A 385 6.38 25.94 6.36
N SER A 386 6.46 27.06 7.08
CA SER A 386 5.50 28.17 7.03
C SER A 386 5.18 28.65 5.60
N SER A 387 5.98 28.24 4.61
CA SER A 387 5.75 28.50 3.18
C SER A 387 4.64 27.64 2.54
N ILE A 388 4.20 26.53 3.14
CA ILE A 388 3.17 25.63 2.59
C ILE A 388 1.99 25.52 3.56
N PRO A 389 0.89 26.24 3.34
CA PRO A 389 -0.17 26.31 4.33
C PRO A 389 -1.09 25.08 4.36
N LEU A 390 -1.01 24.19 3.36
CA LEU A 390 -1.96 23.09 3.18
C LEU A 390 -1.34 21.73 3.49
N ARG A 391 -2.11 20.89 4.18
CA ARG A 391 -1.81 19.48 4.47
C ARG A 391 -2.90 18.59 3.89
N PHE A 392 -2.52 17.46 3.33
CA PHE A 392 -3.40 16.43 2.79
C PHE A 392 -3.25 15.14 3.58
N GLN A 393 -4.36 14.44 3.79
CA GLN A 393 -4.37 13.13 4.43
C GLN A 393 -5.60 12.33 3.98
N TYR A 394 -5.46 11.01 3.94
CA TYR A 394 -6.63 10.15 3.73
C TYR A 394 -7.30 9.86 5.08
N PHE A 395 -8.62 9.92 5.09
CA PHE A 395 -9.43 9.48 6.23
C PHE A 395 -10.63 8.69 5.74
N GLN A 396 -11.08 7.76 6.57
CA GLN A 396 -12.41 7.18 6.43
C GLN A 396 -13.41 8.02 7.23
N THR A 397 -14.50 8.43 6.60
CA THR A 397 -15.61 9.06 7.32
C THR A 397 -16.35 8.02 8.16
N ALA A 398 -16.62 8.32 9.42
CA ALA A 398 -17.26 7.40 10.34
C ALA A 398 -18.66 6.97 9.84
N SER A 399 -18.97 5.69 10.00
CA SER A 399 -20.16 5.05 9.44
C SER A 399 -21.50 5.53 10.02
N HIS A 400 -21.48 6.14 11.21
CA HIS A 400 -22.68 6.68 11.85
C HIS A 400 -23.08 8.06 11.30
N LEU A 401 -22.19 8.73 10.57
CA LEU A 401 -22.51 10.00 9.93
C LEU A 401 -23.39 9.75 8.70
N PRO A 402 -24.36 10.64 8.40
CA PRO A 402 -25.18 10.49 7.21
C PRO A 402 -24.29 10.55 5.95
N PRO A 403 -24.67 9.91 4.84
CA PRO A 403 -23.89 9.94 3.60
C PRO A 403 -23.57 11.37 3.20
N GLN A 404 -22.29 11.74 3.25
CA GLN A 404 -21.83 13.11 2.99
C GLN A 404 -21.62 13.39 1.49
N GLU A 405 -22.11 12.54 0.58
CA GLU A 405 -21.95 12.61 -0.89
C GLU A 405 -20.64 13.28 -1.35
N THR A 406 -20.70 14.53 -1.84
CA THR A 406 -19.56 15.37 -2.24
C THR A 406 -19.38 16.60 -1.33
N ALA A 407 -19.96 16.60 -0.14
CA ALA A 407 -19.90 17.72 0.79
C ALA A 407 -18.47 17.93 1.32
N HIS A 408 -17.99 19.17 1.23
CA HIS A 408 -16.66 19.58 1.71
C HIS A 408 -16.60 19.73 3.24
N PHE A 409 -17.75 20.00 3.85
CA PHE A 409 -17.94 20.17 5.29
C PHE A 409 -18.97 19.18 5.80
N LEU A 410 -18.92 18.89 7.10
CA LEU A 410 -19.94 18.07 7.73
C LEU A 410 -21.22 18.91 7.88
N THR A 411 -22.32 18.39 7.35
CA THR A 411 -23.65 18.98 7.51
C THR A 411 -24.54 18.04 8.31
N ASP A 412 -25.17 18.54 9.37
CA ASP A 412 -26.21 17.78 10.06
C ASP A 412 -27.47 17.73 9.19
N SER A 413 -27.90 16.52 8.82
CA SER A 413 -29.09 16.28 8.01
C SER A 413 -30.39 16.87 8.59
N SER A 414 -30.44 17.14 9.89
CA SER A 414 -31.61 17.71 10.57
C SER A 414 -31.62 19.25 10.60
N GLN A 415 -30.45 19.89 10.44
CA GLN A 415 -30.30 21.35 10.46
C GLN A 415 -29.18 21.77 9.48
N ARG A 416 -29.56 22.16 8.26
CA ARG A 416 -28.64 22.72 7.24
C ARG A 416 -27.86 23.96 7.72
N GLU A 417 -28.22 24.52 8.87
CA GLU A 417 -27.56 25.68 9.48
C GLU A 417 -26.30 25.29 10.27
N ASN A 418 -26.08 24.01 10.57
CA ASN A 418 -24.96 23.57 11.40
C ASN A 418 -23.86 22.93 10.55
N ILE A 419 -23.17 23.76 9.77
CA ILE A 419 -22.02 23.37 8.95
C ILE A 419 -20.75 23.49 9.79
N ARG A 420 -19.91 22.45 9.78
CA ARG A 420 -18.62 22.45 10.49
C ARG A 420 -17.56 21.63 9.78
N PHE A 421 -16.31 21.81 10.17
CA PHE A 421 -15.22 20.96 9.73
C PHE A 421 -15.39 19.52 10.24
N PHE A 422 -14.82 18.57 9.50
CA PHE A 422 -14.58 17.23 10.00
C PHE A 422 -13.43 17.25 11.01
N ARG A 423 -13.50 16.43 12.05
CA ARG A 423 -12.50 16.38 13.12
C ARG A 423 -11.78 15.05 13.15
N SER A 424 -10.47 15.08 13.38
CA SER A 424 -9.65 13.88 13.56
C SER A 424 -9.71 13.32 14.98
N ASP A 425 -10.89 13.26 15.58
CA ASP A 425 -11.14 12.82 16.97
C ASP A 425 -11.65 11.37 17.07
N GLY A 426 -11.75 10.66 15.95
CA GLY A 426 -12.32 9.33 15.87
C GLY A 426 -13.85 9.30 15.85
N GLN A 427 -14.53 10.44 16.07
CA GLN A 427 -15.97 10.55 15.89
C GLN A 427 -16.30 10.88 14.44
N ASP A 428 -15.67 11.89 13.84
CA ASP A 428 -15.96 12.20 12.43
C ASP A 428 -15.09 11.40 11.45
N LEU A 429 -13.79 11.34 11.76
CA LEU A 429 -12.77 10.76 10.89
C LEU A 429 -11.99 9.68 11.62
N LEU A 430 -11.91 8.52 10.97
CA LEU A 430 -11.05 7.41 11.37
C LEU A 430 -9.77 7.45 10.53
N GLY A 431 -8.63 7.39 11.20
CA GLY A 431 -7.33 7.35 10.53
C GLY A 431 -7.20 6.08 9.71
N ILE A 432 -6.83 6.20 8.43
CA ILE A 432 -6.71 5.03 7.55
C ILE A 432 -5.68 4.01 8.02
N LYS A 433 -4.70 4.40 8.85
CA LYS A 433 -3.73 3.48 9.44
C LYS A 433 -4.39 2.41 10.33
N ASP A 434 -5.48 2.78 10.98
CA ASP A 434 -6.23 1.91 11.88
C ASP A 434 -7.42 1.24 11.17
N VAL A 435 -7.84 1.76 10.01
CA VAL A 435 -8.94 1.23 9.20
C VAL A 435 -8.45 0.22 8.16
N TRP A 436 -7.32 0.52 7.51
CA TRP A 436 -6.73 -0.36 6.51
C TRP A 436 -5.95 -1.48 7.19
N GLU A 437 -6.69 -2.54 7.48
CA GLU A 437 -6.15 -3.83 7.86
C GLU A 437 -6.11 -4.75 6.65
N THR A 438 -4.98 -5.44 6.48
CA THR A 438 -4.71 -6.30 5.35
C THR A 438 -4.46 -7.73 5.80
N GLY A 439 -4.81 -8.68 4.94
CA GLY A 439 -4.49 -10.09 5.17
C GLY A 439 -5.51 -10.81 6.04
N TRP A 440 -5.32 -12.12 6.14
CA TRP A 440 -6.10 -13.03 6.98
C TRP A 440 -5.96 -12.76 8.48
N ILE A 441 -4.84 -12.19 8.90
CA ILE A 441 -4.55 -11.95 10.33
C ILE A 441 -4.68 -10.47 10.74
N GLY A 442 -5.20 -9.61 9.86
CA GLY A 442 -5.45 -8.19 10.16
C GLY A 442 -4.17 -7.37 10.38
N CYS A 443 -3.17 -7.53 9.50
CA CYS A 443 -1.94 -6.75 9.59
C CYS A 443 -2.20 -5.28 9.26
N LYS A 444 -1.50 -4.38 9.94
CA LYS A 444 -1.61 -2.94 9.69
C LYS A 444 -1.09 -2.60 8.29
N SER A 445 -1.80 -1.75 7.57
CA SER A 445 -1.37 -1.21 6.28
C SER A 445 0.01 -0.55 6.37
N THR A 446 0.84 -0.82 5.35
CA THR A 446 2.15 -0.20 5.14
C THR A 446 2.15 0.83 4.00
N GLY A 447 0.95 1.17 3.49
CA GLY A 447 0.76 2.11 2.40
C GLY A 447 0.88 3.57 2.81
N ASN A 448 0.60 4.46 1.85
CA ASN A 448 0.70 5.90 2.00
C ASN A 448 -0.49 6.44 2.81
N LEU A 449 -0.20 7.29 3.81
CA LEU A 449 -1.22 7.93 4.63
C LEU A 449 -1.83 9.19 4.00
N ALA A 450 -1.20 9.68 2.94
CA ALA A 450 -1.56 10.87 2.19
C ALA A 450 -1.12 10.73 0.73
N PRO A 451 -1.64 11.55 -0.20
CA PRO A 451 -1.16 11.61 -1.58
C PRO A 451 0.35 11.89 -1.67
N THR A 452 1.01 11.31 -2.66
CA THR A 452 2.46 11.44 -2.88
C THR A 452 2.75 12.64 -3.77
N MET A 453 3.68 13.50 -3.39
CA MET A 453 4.02 14.67 -4.20
C MET A 453 4.78 14.26 -5.48
N ASP A 454 4.31 14.69 -6.64
CA ASP A 454 4.96 14.52 -7.94
C ASP A 454 5.23 15.88 -8.60
N GLU A 455 6.46 16.34 -8.46
CA GLU A 455 6.93 17.59 -9.02
C GLU A 455 6.85 17.72 -10.55
N LYS A 456 6.73 16.59 -11.26
CA LYS A 456 6.65 16.53 -12.72
C LYS A 456 5.22 16.69 -13.24
N LEU A 457 4.21 16.55 -12.36
CA LEU A 457 2.82 16.73 -12.73
C LEU A 457 2.56 18.19 -13.10
N GLU A 458 2.10 18.44 -14.33
CA GLU A 458 1.87 19.81 -14.81
C GLU A 458 0.64 20.44 -14.14
N ILE A 459 0.80 21.70 -13.71
CA ILE A 459 -0.26 22.50 -13.10
C ILE A 459 -0.20 23.92 -13.65
N SER A 460 -1.36 24.41 -14.12
CA SER A 460 -1.55 25.80 -14.50
C SER A 460 -2.21 26.58 -13.36
N CYS A 461 -1.74 27.81 -13.10
CA CYS A 461 -2.45 28.76 -12.22
C CYS A 461 -3.50 29.59 -12.97
N SER A 462 -3.82 29.25 -14.22
CA SER A 462 -4.88 29.94 -14.95
C SER A 462 -6.21 29.23 -14.77
N ARG A 463 -7.25 30.03 -14.44
CA ARG A 463 -8.64 29.58 -14.50
C ARG A 463 -9.26 29.76 -15.89
N ASP A 464 -8.60 30.54 -16.73
CA ASP A 464 -8.99 30.77 -18.12
C ASP A 464 -8.05 29.97 -19.02
N MET A 465 -8.62 29.12 -19.87
CA MET A 465 -7.97 28.68 -21.11
C MET A 465 -8.76 29.21 -22.28
#